data_AF-A0A813C1P0-F1
#
_entry.id   AF-A0A813C1P0-F1
#
_cell.length_a   1.000
_cell.length_b   1.000
_cell.length_c   1.000
_cell.angle_alpha   90.00
_cell.angle_beta   90.00
_cell.angle_gamma   90.00
#
_symmetry.space_group_name_H-M   'P 1'
#
loop_
_entity.id
_entity.type
_entity.pdbx_description
1 polymer ?
#
loop_
_entity_poly.entity_id
_entity_poly.type
_entity_poly.pdbx_seq_one_letter_code
_entity_poly.pdbx_strand_id
1 'polypeptide(L)'
;MKLPRFQPKLADFGISCQLQNTWARRNTQIGSPYWMAPEVIKGEAYNATADIWSLGITCIEMADCHPPYYHIPPTRAMFVISTKPPS
;
A
#
# COMPACT_ATOMS: atom_id res chain seq x y z
N MET A 1 11.47 27.69 -26.36
CA MET A 1 10.29 27.30 -25.55
C MET A 1 10.65 26.00 -24.83
N LYS A 2 10.98 26.04 -23.52
CA LYS A 2 11.30 24.83 -22.73
C LYS A 2 9.99 24.29 -22.17
N LEU A 3 9.60 23.08 -22.58
CA LEU A 3 8.49 22.36 -21.96
C LEU A 3 8.82 22.12 -20.48
N PRO A 4 7.86 22.30 -19.55
CA PRO A 4 8.07 21.95 -18.16
C PRO A 4 8.38 20.46 -18.06
N ARG A 5 9.57 20.12 -17.53
CA ARG A 5 9.91 18.73 -17.22
C ARG A 5 9.12 18.32 -15.98
N PHE A 6 8.17 17.41 -16.16
CA PHE A 6 7.51 16.76 -15.04
C PHE A 6 8.53 15.87 -14.32
N GLN A 7 8.87 16.23 -13.08
CA GLN A 7 9.66 15.39 -12.18
C GLN A 7 8.74 14.86 -11.08
N PRO A 8 8.34 13.58 -11.11
CA PRO A 8 7.63 12.98 -10.00
C PRO A 8 8.53 12.99 -8.77
N LYS A 9 7.99 13.47 -7.65
CA LYS A 9 8.66 13.48 -6.34
C LYS A 9 7.79 12.67 -5.39
N LEU A 10 8.41 11.74 -4.66
CA LEU A 10 7.73 11.06 -3.57
C LEU A 10 7.49 12.08 -2.45
N ALA A 11 6.26 12.16 -2.00
CA ALA A 11 5.83 12.99 -0.88
C ALA A 11 4.93 12.13 0.02
N ASP A 12 4.73 12.57 1.27
CA ASP A 12 3.91 11.90 2.29
C ASP A 12 4.53 10.62 2.91
N PHE A 13 5.59 10.82 3.71
CA PHE A 13 6.14 9.79 4.61
C PHE A 13 5.41 9.73 5.97
N GLY A 14 4.17 10.26 6.08
CA GLY A 14 3.48 10.49 7.35
C GLY A 14 3.24 9.25 8.23
N ILE A 15 3.42 8.05 7.66
CA ILE A 15 3.23 6.75 8.36
C ILE A 15 4.48 5.87 8.32
N SER A 16 5.63 6.41 7.91
CA SER A 16 6.90 5.66 7.81
C SER A 16 7.55 5.31 9.16
N CYS A 17 6.87 5.60 10.28
CA CYS A 17 7.32 5.18 11.61
C CYS A 17 7.37 3.66 11.67
N GLN A 18 8.58 3.12 11.89
CA GLN A 18 8.87 1.71 12.16
C GLN A 18 7.69 1.03 12.85
N LEU A 19 7.04 0.12 12.11
CA LEU A 19 5.89 -0.68 12.52
C LEU A 19 6.23 -1.69 13.63
N GLN A 20 7.21 -1.39 14.49
CA GLN A 20 7.57 -2.20 15.66
C GLN A 20 6.64 -1.90 16.85
N ASN A 21 6.10 -0.68 16.99
CA ASN A 21 5.30 -0.28 18.17
C ASN A 21 3.78 -0.17 17.95
N THR A 22 3.27 -0.39 16.74
CA THR A 22 1.87 -0.06 16.36
C THR A 22 0.91 -1.27 16.39
N TRP A 23 1.38 -2.47 16.73
CA TRP A 23 0.53 -3.67 16.80
C TRP A 23 -0.65 -3.53 17.79
N ALA A 24 -0.48 -2.74 18.86
CA ALA A 24 -1.51 -2.52 19.88
C ALA A 24 -2.64 -1.56 19.48
N ARG A 25 -2.54 -0.88 18.32
CA ARG A 25 -3.59 0.06 17.84
C ARG A 25 -4.34 -0.44 16.59
N ARG A 26 -4.22 -1.73 16.26
CA ARG A 26 -4.74 -2.38 15.04
C ARG A 26 -6.27 -2.61 14.96
N ASN A 27 -7.07 -1.84 15.70
CA ASN A 27 -8.54 -1.84 15.51
C ASN A 27 -9.07 -0.58 14.80
N THR A 28 -8.19 0.39 14.53
CA THR A 28 -8.52 1.60 13.77
C THR A 28 -7.48 1.79 12.68
N GLN A 29 -7.91 1.63 11.42
CA GLN A 29 -7.41 2.31 10.21
C GLN A 29 -6.04 3.00 10.32
N ILE A 30 -4.95 2.24 10.48
CA ILE A 30 -3.59 2.78 10.35
C ILE A 30 -2.94 2.04 9.19
N GLY A 31 -2.85 2.74 8.07
CA GLY A 31 -2.43 2.22 6.76
C GLY A 31 -3.60 2.14 5.78
N SER A 32 -3.31 2.38 4.50
CA SER A 32 -4.28 2.20 3.42
C SER A 32 -4.23 0.73 2.97
N PRO A 33 -5.17 -0.13 3.41
CA PRO A 33 -5.01 -1.59 3.36
C PRO A 33 -4.92 -2.17 1.95
N TYR A 34 -5.41 -1.44 0.94
CA TYR A 34 -5.34 -1.85 -0.46
C TYR A 34 -3.92 -1.79 -1.05
N TRP A 35 -3.02 -1.00 -0.46
CA TRP A 35 -1.62 -0.86 -0.91
C TRP A 35 -0.63 -1.69 -0.07
N MET A 36 -1.11 -2.40 0.96
CA MET A 36 -0.23 -3.18 1.83
C MET A 36 0.21 -4.48 1.17
N ALA A 37 1.50 -4.81 1.24
CA ALA A 37 2.04 -6.06 0.74
C ALA A 37 1.60 -7.27 1.61
N PRO A 38 1.47 -8.48 1.04
CA PRO A 38 1.00 -9.66 1.75
C PRO A 38 1.86 -10.02 2.97
N GLU A 39 3.18 -9.85 2.88
CA GLU A 39 4.13 -10.03 3.99
C GLU A 39 3.86 -9.06 5.14
N VAL A 40 3.51 -7.80 4.83
CA VAL A 40 3.19 -6.77 5.83
C VAL A 40 1.86 -7.08 6.54
N ILE A 41 0.87 -7.59 5.80
CA ILE A 41 -0.43 -8.01 6.35
C ILE A 41 -0.26 -9.22 7.28
N LYS A 42 0.59 -10.19 6.91
CA LYS A 42 0.92 -11.37 7.73
C LYS A 42 1.76 -11.03 8.96
N GLY A 43 2.28 -9.81 9.04
CA GLY A 43 3.13 -9.38 10.15
C GLY A 43 4.57 -9.86 10.04
N GLU A 44 5.00 -10.25 8.84
CA GLU A 44 6.39 -10.56 8.56
C GLU A 44 7.24 -9.29 8.52
N ALA A 45 8.57 -9.45 8.49
CA ALA A 45 9.49 -8.33 8.52
C ALA A 45 9.29 -7.43 7.27
N TYR A 46 9.02 -6.14 7.51
CA TYR A 46 8.99 -5.13 6.46
C TYR A 46 10.35 -5.05 5.76
N ASN A 47 10.35 -5.10 4.44
CA ASN A 47 11.52 -4.99 3.59
C ASN A 47 11.26 -3.99 2.46
N ALA A 48 12.31 -3.65 1.70
CA ALA A 48 12.17 -2.75 0.55
C ALA A 48 11.26 -3.31 -0.57
N THR A 49 10.91 -4.61 -0.55
CA THR A 49 9.97 -5.18 -1.53
C THR A 49 8.52 -4.82 -1.23
N ALA A 50 8.19 -4.50 0.02
CA ALA A 50 6.88 -3.98 0.39
C ALA A 50 6.61 -2.58 -0.23
N ASP A 51 7.65 -1.75 -0.39
CA ASP A 51 7.57 -0.48 -1.11
C ASP A 51 7.32 -0.71 -2.61
N ILE A 52 7.99 -1.70 -3.21
CA ILE A 52 7.81 -2.07 -4.63
C ILE A 52 6.37 -2.54 -4.86
N TRP A 53 5.81 -3.32 -3.93
CA TRP A 53 4.40 -3.72 -3.98
C TRP A 53 3.46 -2.51 -3.97
N SER A 54 3.65 -1.62 -2.99
CA SER A 54 2.82 -0.43 -2.82
C SER A 54 2.86 0.45 -4.09
N LEU A 55 4.05 0.60 -4.69
CA LEU A 55 4.23 1.28 -5.96
C LEU A 55 3.48 0.60 -7.11
N GLY A 56 3.50 -0.74 -7.17
CA GLY A 56 2.72 -1.50 -8.15
C GLY A 56 1.22 -1.26 -8.04
N ILE A 57 0.69 -1.23 -6.81
CA ILE A 57 -0.72 -0.88 -6.57
C ILE A 57 -1.01 0.56 -7.00
N THR A 58 -0.13 1.52 -6.70
CA THR A 58 -0.27 2.90 -7.15
C THR A 58 -0.25 3.01 -8.68
N CYS A 59 0.55 2.20 -9.39
CA CYS A 59 0.54 2.15 -10.84
C CYS A 59 -0.81 1.66 -11.40
N ILE A 60 -1.40 0.64 -10.79
CA ILE A 60 -2.73 0.14 -11.17
C ILE A 60 -3.79 1.20 -10.87
N GLU A 61 -3.73 1.83 -9.70
CA GLU A 61 -4.63 2.94 -9.35
C GLU A 61 -4.54 4.10 -10.33
N MET A 62 -3.35 4.46 -10.80
CA MET A 62 -3.20 5.49 -11.82
C MET A 62 -3.83 5.10 -13.16
N ALA A 63 -3.86 3.80 -13.50
CA ALA A 63 -4.46 3.31 -14.73
C ALA A 63 -6.00 3.21 -14.64
N ASP A 64 -6.51 2.69 -13.52
CA ASP A 64 -7.92 2.37 -13.31
C ASP A 64 -8.67 3.40 -12.46
N CYS A 65 -7.99 4.45 -12.02
CA CYS A 65 -8.46 5.48 -11.07
C CYS A 65 -8.87 4.95 -9.68
N HIS A 66 -8.64 3.67 -9.40
CA HIS A 66 -8.92 3.04 -8.12
C HIS A 66 -7.95 1.87 -7.86
N PRO A 67 -7.53 1.64 -6.61
CA PRO A 67 -6.68 0.50 -6.28
C PRO A 67 -7.46 -0.82 -6.44
N PRO A 68 -6.77 -1.96 -6.61
CA PRO A 68 -7.41 -3.27 -6.60
C PRO A 68 -8.22 -3.46 -5.33
N TYR A 69 -9.35 -4.16 -5.46
CA TYR A 69 -10.21 -4.51 -4.32
C TYR A 69 -10.86 -3.31 -3.59
N TYR A 70 -10.85 -2.09 -4.14
CA TYR A 70 -11.48 -0.91 -3.50
C TYR A 70 -12.98 -1.09 -3.18
N HIS A 71 -13.66 -1.99 -3.91
CA HIS A 71 -15.09 -2.26 -3.78
C HIS A 71 -15.44 -3.25 -2.65
N ILE A 72 -14.45 -3.91 -2.04
CA ILE A 72 -14.68 -4.84 -0.92
C ILE A 72 -14.22 -4.23 0.40
N PRO A 73 -14.85 -4.61 1.54
CA PRO A 73 -14.46 -4.10 2.84
C PRO A 73 -12.96 -4.34 3.14
N PRO A 74 -12.27 -3.40 3.83
CA PRO A 74 -10.84 -3.49 4.14
C PRO A 74 -10.37 -4.82 4.73
N THR A 75 -11.15 -5.40 5.64
CA THR A 75 -10.86 -6.70 6.27
C THR A 75 -10.83 -7.84 5.25
N ARG A 76 -11.74 -7.80 4.28
CA ARG A 76 -11.83 -8.77 3.19
C ARG A 76 -10.72 -8.54 2.18
N ALA A 77 -10.38 -7.29 1.87
CA ALA A 77 -9.25 -6.95 1.01
C ALA A 77 -7.94 -7.50 1.56
N MET A 78 -7.67 -7.32 2.87
CA MET A 78 -6.48 -7.86 3.52
C MET A 78 -6.39 -9.40 3.40
N PHE A 79 -7.52 -10.10 3.59
CA PHE A 79 -7.56 -11.55 3.42
C PHE A 79 -7.22 -11.97 1.97
N VAL A 80 -7.82 -11.31 0.98
CA VAL A 80 -7.56 -11.60 -0.44
C VAL A 80 -6.10 -11.31 -0.80
N ILE A 81 -5.56 -10.16 -0.39
CA ILE A 81 -4.17 -9.78 -0.66
C ILE A 81 -3.19 -10.79 -0.02
N SER A 82 -3.47 -11.25 1.20
CA SER A 82 -2.60 -12.24 1.86
C SER A 82 -2.56 -13.62 1.18
N THR A 83 -3.55 -13.92 0.34
CA THR A 83 -3.76 -15.23 -0.29
C THR A 83 -3.56 -15.24 -1.81
N LYS A 84 -3.68 -14.10 -2.49
CA LYS A 84 -3.54 -13.97 -3.94
C LYS A 84 -2.84 -12.66 -4.33
N PRO A 85 -1.95 -12.68 -5.33
CA PRO A 85 -1.41 -11.45 -5.90
C PRO A 85 -2.52 -10.63 -6.62
N PRO A 86 -2.39 -9.30 -6.73
CA PRO A 86 -3.26 -8.48 -7.56
C PRO A 86 -3.11 -8.92 -9.01
N SER A 87 -4.23 -9.31 -9.63
CA SER A 87 -4.34 -9.72 -11.02
C SER A 87 -4.86 -8.58 -11.88
#